data_AF-A0A6L3W9U5-F1
#
_entry.id   AF-A0A6L3W9U5-F1
#
_cell.length_a   1.000
_cell.length_b   1.000
_cell.length_c   1.000
_cell.angle_alpha   90.00
_cell.angle_beta   90.00
_cell.angle_gamma   90.00
#
_symmetry.space_group_name_H-M   'P 1'
#
loop_
_entity.id
_entity.type
_entity.pdbx_description
1 polymer ?
#
loop_
_entity_poly.entity_id
_entity_poly.type
_entity_poly.pdbx_seq_one_letter_code
_entity_poly.pdbx_strand_id
1 'polypeptide(L)'
;MSSTPISTIRRLVTTRTRARAEQPRSLVRAFSHPEGSGVIGPGTQHLLRAMLVDALVDGLEQIDVVIAQPDLEQLLGDTSSVPPELLASTLHMFETLEDTIEHLENTHRRAGADEVSERPPILWLASPGPDADVVHQTLKNLATNNLIALVHGPWPYGPTHLIDMDGPRQLPTQNIRMLSRNQAAARLHIPDTRWS
;
A
#
# COMPACT_ATOMS: atom_id res chain seq x y z
N MET A 1 -19.98 50.02 54.31
CA MET A 1 -20.69 49.55 53.11
C MET A 1 -19.77 49.71 51.91
N SER A 2 -19.51 48.79 51.00
CA SER A 2 -19.44 47.33 50.95
C SER A 2 -18.89 47.04 49.54
N SER A 3 -18.07 45.99 49.43
CA SER A 3 -17.84 45.17 48.22
C SER A 3 -16.91 45.69 47.08
N THR A 4 -15.72 45.08 47.03
CA THR A 4 -15.01 44.58 45.81
C THR A 4 -15.85 43.58 44.98
N PRO A 5 -15.38 43.02 43.84
CA PRO A 5 -14.44 43.44 42.78
C PRO A 5 -15.02 43.15 41.35
N ILE A 6 -14.24 43.23 40.25
CA ILE A 6 -14.26 42.25 39.13
C ILE A 6 -13.14 42.57 38.11
N SER A 7 -12.34 41.54 37.83
CA SER A 7 -11.29 41.41 36.81
C SER A 7 -11.82 41.49 35.38
N THR A 8 -10.97 41.74 34.38
CA THR A 8 -10.83 40.83 33.22
C THR A 8 -9.51 41.10 32.49
N ILE A 9 -8.53 40.23 32.70
CA ILE A 9 -7.36 40.07 31.83
C ILE A 9 -7.81 39.28 30.60
N ARG A 10 -7.86 39.90 29.42
CA ARG A 10 -8.01 39.15 28.15
C ARG A 10 -6.65 38.60 27.74
N ARG A 11 -6.38 37.38 28.19
CA ARG A 11 -5.28 36.52 27.73
C ARG A 11 -5.65 36.01 26.33
N LEU A 12 -5.02 36.55 25.29
CA LEU A 12 -5.02 35.95 23.96
C LEU A 12 -4.20 34.66 24.03
N VAL A 13 -4.89 33.53 24.21
CA VAL A 13 -4.31 32.21 24.03
C VAL A 13 -4.22 31.96 22.54
N THR A 14 -3.02 32.06 21.99
CA THR A 14 -2.64 31.40 20.73
C THR A 14 -2.88 29.90 20.90
N THR A 15 -3.99 29.41 20.39
CA THR A 15 -4.15 28.00 20.05
C THR A 15 -3.25 27.71 18.85
N ARG A 16 -1.97 27.46 19.13
CA ARG A 16 -1.17 26.56 18.29
C ARG A 16 -1.83 25.20 18.42
N THR A 17 -2.77 24.90 17.53
CA THR A 17 -3.13 23.54 17.19
C THR A 17 -1.85 22.91 16.70
N ARG A 18 -1.15 22.26 17.62
CA ARG A 18 -0.03 21.38 17.35
C ARG A 18 -0.67 20.25 16.56
N ALA A 19 -0.67 20.38 15.23
CA ALA A 19 -0.96 19.28 14.34
C ALA A 19 -0.11 18.12 14.86
N ARG A 20 -0.79 17.13 15.43
CA ARG A 20 -0.18 15.84 15.75
C ARG A 20 0.47 15.44 14.43
N ALA A 21 1.80 15.42 14.39
CA ALA A 21 2.52 14.86 13.26
C ALA A 21 2.05 13.42 13.20
N GLU A 22 1.05 13.15 12.34
CA GLU A 22 0.67 11.79 12.03
C GLU A 22 1.95 11.14 11.53
N GLN A 23 2.36 10.09 12.22
CA GLN A 23 3.50 9.28 11.82
C GLN A 23 3.32 8.92 10.34
N PRO A 24 4.41 8.83 9.56
CA PRO A 24 4.31 8.46 8.15
C PRO A 24 3.61 7.09 8.07
N ARG A 25 2.33 7.10 7.69
CA ARG A 25 1.57 5.89 7.37
C ARG A 25 2.25 5.28 6.14
N SER A 26 2.38 3.94 6.07
CA SER A 26 2.95 3.28 4.89
C SER A 26 2.35 3.86 3.60
N LEU A 27 3.18 3.99 2.56
CA LEU A 27 2.78 4.59 1.29
C LEU A 27 1.51 3.96 0.73
N VAL A 28 1.38 2.63 0.85
CA VAL A 28 0.23 1.90 0.33
C VAL A 28 -1.08 2.28 1.03
N ARG A 29 -1.04 2.66 2.32
CA ARG A 29 -2.23 3.09 3.06
C ARG A 29 -2.81 4.40 2.55
N ALA A 30 -2.00 5.25 1.93
CA ALA A 30 -2.48 6.49 1.32
C ALA A 30 -3.41 6.26 0.12
N PHE A 31 -3.37 5.05 -0.46
CA PHE A 31 -4.18 4.64 -1.62
C PHE A 31 -5.20 3.56 -1.26
N SER A 32 -5.37 3.24 0.03
CA SER A 32 -6.29 2.19 0.46
C SER A 32 -7.74 2.62 0.27
N HIS A 33 -8.55 1.75 -0.33
CA HIS A 33 -9.99 1.88 -0.44
C HIS A 33 -10.66 0.50 -0.28
N PRO A 34 -11.83 0.37 0.39
CA PRO A 34 -12.48 -0.93 0.61
C PRO A 34 -12.79 -1.70 -0.68
N GLU A 35 -13.10 -0.98 -1.75
CA GLU A 35 -13.39 -1.56 -3.07
C GLU A 35 -12.14 -1.63 -3.97
N GLY A 36 -10.95 -1.37 -3.42
CA GLY A 36 -9.70 -1.22 -4.18
C GLY A 36 -9.56 0.13 -4.87
N SER A 37 -8.35 0.41 -5.35
CA SER A 37 -7.99 1.66 -6.00
C SER A 37 -7.26 1.43 -7.32
N GLY A 38 -7.72 2.06 -8.39
CA GLY A 38 -7.05 2.08 -9.68
C GLY A 38 -5.93 3.11 -9.73
N VAL A 39 -4.90 2.84 -10.52
CA VAL A 39 -3.83 3.79 -10.84
C VAL A 39 -3.60 3.85 -12.34
N ILE A 40 -3.65 5.06 -12.91
CA ILE A 40 -3.50 5.33 -14.35
C ILE A 40 -2.51 6.46 -14.60
N GLY A 41 -1.97 6.53 -15.82
CA GLY A 41 -1.08 7.61 -16.25
C GLY A 41 0.38 7.17 -16.44
N PRO A 42 1.24 8.09 -16.92
CA PRO A 42 2.60 7.76 -17.31
C PRO A 42 3.50 7.35 -16.13
N GLY A 43 3.19 7.79 -14.91
CA GLY A 43 3.95 7.46 -13.70
C GLY A 43 3.53 6.17 -13.01
N THR A 44 2.44 5.51 -13.42
CA THR A 44 1.86 4.37 -12.69
C THR A 44 2.87 3.27 -12.37
N GLN A 45 3.64 2.85 -13.38
CA GLN A 45 4.65 1.81 -13.21
C GLN A 45 5.75 2.21 -12.22
N HIS A 46 6.07 3.50 -12.12
CA HIS A 46 7.06 3.99 -11.17
C HIS A 46 6.52 4.03 -9.74
N LEU A 47 5.22 4.32 -9.58
CA LEU A 47 4.55 4.30 -8.28
C LEU A 47 4.37 2.88 -7.75
N LEU A 48 3.88 1.95 -8.59
CA LEU A 48 3.65 0.57 -8.18
C LEU A 48 4.96 -0.12 -7.75
N ARG A 49 6.07 0.18 -8.43
CA ARG A 49 7.42 -0.23 -7.98
C ARG A 49 7.81 0.39 -6.64
N ALA A 50 7.53 1.68 -6.45
CA ALA A 50 7.81 2.36 -5.17
C ALA A 50 7.01 1.73 -4.02
N MET A 51 5.74 1.40 -4.25
CA MET A 51 4.87 0.72 -3.29
C MET A 51 5.33 -0.71 -2.99
N LEU A 52 5.71 -1.47 -4.03
CA LEU A 52 6.27 -2.81 -3.87
C LEU A 52 7.54 -2.78 -3.02
N VAL A 53 8.47 -1.86 -3.31
CA VAL A 53 9.70 -1.70 -2.53
C VAL A 53 9.43 -1.18 -1.11
N ASP A 54 8.49 -0.25 -0.94
CA ASP A 54 8.06 0.24 0.37
C ASP A 54 7.52 -0.92 1.22
N ALA A 55 6.60 -1.72 0.68
CA ALA A 55 6.02 -2.85 1.40
C ALA A 55 7.04 -3.94 1.75
N LEU A 56 8.01 -4.22 0.87
CA LEU A 56 8.95 -5.33 1.04
C LEU A 56 10.22 -4.98 1.82
N VAL A 57 10.68 -3.72 1.78
CA VAL A 57 12.02 -3.35 2.27
C VAL A 57 12.00 -2.17 3.23
N ASP A 58 11.25 -1.11 2.90
CA ASP A 58 11.35 0.18 3.63
C ASP A 58 10.23 0.40 4.65
N GLY A 59 9.22 -0.46 4.63
CA GLY A 59 7.97 -0.28 5.38
C GLY A 59 8.20 -0.22 6.88
N LEU A 60 7.51 0.71 7.54
CA LEU A 60 7.47 0.80 9.00
C LEU A 60 6.57 -0.27 9.64
N GLU A 61 5.76 -0.94 8.82
CA GLU A 61 4.92 -2.07 9.19
C GLU A 61 5.24 -3.25 8.29
N GLN A 62 5.12 -4.47 8.81
CA GLN A 62 5.23 -5.69 8.02
C GLN A 62 3.98 -5.81 7.15
N ILE A 63 4.15 -5.85 5.83
CA ILE A 63 3.08 -5.99 4.84
C ILE A 63 3.32 -7.24 4.03
N ASP A 64 2.32 -8.11 3.95
CA ASP A 64 2.34 -9.24 3.04
C ASP A 64 1.93 -8.76 1.65
N VAL A 65 2.73 -9.03 0.63
CA VAL A 65 2.49 -8.66 -0.76
C VAL A 65 2.03 -9.88 -1.53
N VAL A 66 0.85 -9.80 -2.15
CA VAL A 66 0.31 -10.81 -3.05
C VAL A 66 0.31 -10.24 -4.47
N ILE A 67 0.88 -10.98 -5.41
CA ILE A 67 0.99 -10.55 -6.82
C ILE A 67 1.10 -11.75 -7.77
N ALA A 68 0.50 -11.64 -8.95
CA ALA A 68 0.69 -12.62 -10.02
C ALA A 68 2.06 -12.41 -10.70
N GLN A 69 2.70 -13.49 -11.13
CA GLN A 69 4.02 -13.47 -11.76
C GLN A 69 4.05 -12.56 -13.00
N PRO A 70 3.05 -12.56 -13.92
CA PRO A 70 3.03 -11.63 -15.04
C PRO A 70 3.02 -10.16 -14.63
N ASP A 71 2.33 -9.83 -13.52
CA ASP A 71 2.28 -8.47 -12.98
C ASP A 71 3.63 -8.08 -12.36
N LEU A 72 4.27 -9.01 -11.64
CA LEU A 72 5.59 -8.79 -11.09
C LEU A 72 6.64 -8.61 -12.20
N GLU A 73 6.58 -9.41 -13.26
CA GLU A 73 7.46 -9.30 -14.43
C GLU A 73 7.24 -7.98 -15.19
N GLN A 74 6.01 -7.50 -15.28
CA GLN A 74 5.72 -6.19 -15.85
C GLN A 74 6.43 -5.08 -15.06
N LEU A 75 6.35 -5.14 -13.71
CA LEU A 75 6.99 -4.19 -12.82
C LEU A 75 8.52 -4.29 -12.91
N LEU A 76 9.11 -5.46 -12.69
CA LEU A 76 10.54 -5.61 -12.43
C LEU A 76 11.35 -6.08 -13.65
N GLY A 77 10.70 -6.56 -14.71
CA GLY A 77 11.36 -7.34 -15.77
C GLY A 77 11.54 -8.79 -15.33
N ASP A 78 12.59 -9.45 -15.81
CA ASP A 78 12.90 -10.83 -15.45
C ASP A 78 13.02 -11.01 -13.92
N THR A 79 12.09 -11.77 -13.35
CA THR A 79 11.96 -12.00 -11.91
C THR A 79 12.84 -13.14 -11.40
N SER A 80 13.54 -13.88 -12.28
CA SER A 80 14.46 -14.95 -11.90
C SER A 80 15.61 -14.49 -11.00
N SER A 81 15.89 -13.18 -11.01
CA SER A 81 16.91 -12.53 -10.21
C SER A 81 16.44 -12.08 -8.82
N VAL A 82 15.13 -12.04 -8.56
CA VAL A 82 14.58 -11.66 -7.25
C VAL A 82 14.93 -12.76 -6.25
N PRO A 83 15.72 -12.47 -5.20
CA PRO A 83 16.20 -13.49 -4.26
C PRO A 83 15.02 -14.05 -3.46
N PRO A 84 14.62 -15.33 -3.67
CA PRO A 84 13.43 -15.89 -3.05
C PRO A 84 13.54 -15.90 -1.53
N GLU A 85 14.73 -16.17 -1.00
CA GLU A 85 14.95 -16.43 0.43
C GLU A 85 14.76 -15.19 1.31
N LEU A 86 15.08 -13.99 0.80
CA LEU A 86 14.97 -12.74 1.56
C LEU A 86 13.55 -12.19 1.62
N LEU A 87 12.72 -12.56 0.65
CA LEU A 87 11.37 -12.03 0.49
C LEU A 87 10.29 -13.10 0.66
N ALA A 88 10.64 -14.39 0.77
CA ALA A 88 9.66 -15.49 0.81
C ALA A 88 8.65 -15.40 1.97
N SER A 89 8.98 -14.69 3.05
CA SER A 89 8.06 -14.51 4.18
C SER A 89 7.04 -13.39 3.97
N THR A 90 7.24 -12.49 3.00
CA THR A 90 6.39 -11.31 2.78
C THR A 90 5.95 -11.14 1.34
N LEU A 91 6.60 -11.78 0.36
CA LEU A 91 6.21 -11.76 -1.05
C LEU A 91 5.63 -13.12 -1.43
N HIS A 92 4.33 -13.14 -1.70
CA HIS A 92 3.59 -14.28 -2.20
C HIS A 92 3.31 -14.08 -3.69
N MET A 93 4.16 -14.71 -4.51
CA MET A 93 4.04 -14.72 -5.96
C MET A 93 3.30 -15.97 -6.43
N PHE A 94 2.36 -15.79 -7.35
CA PHE A 94 1.57 -16.88 -7.92
C PHE A 94 1.61 -16.85 -9.45
N GLU A 95 1.32 -17.96 -10.11
CA GLU A 95 1.40 -18.04 -11.58
C GLU A 95 0.32 -17.17 -12.25
N THR A 96 -0.88 -17.13 -11.67
CA THR A 96 -2.05 -16.46 -12.27
C THR A 96 -2.80 -15.54 -11.30
N LEU A 97 -3.67 -14.70 -11.86
CA LEU A 97 -4.64 -13.92 -11.06
C LEU A 97 -5.57 -14.83 -10.26
N GLU A 98 -6.03 -15.94 -10.85
CA GLU A 98 -6.89 -16.92 -10.17
C GLU A 98 -6.21 -17.49 -8.92
N ASP A 99 -4.94 -17.87 -9.02
CA ASP A 99 -4.16 -18.37 -7.89
C ASP A 99 -4.00 -17.32 -6.78
N THR A 100 -3.81 -16.04 -7.16
CA THR A 100 -3.76 -14.95 -6.16
C THR A 100 -5.10 -14.81 -5.43
N ILE A 101 -6.22 -14.92 -6.14
CA ILE A 101 -7.56 -14.86 -5.56
C ILE A 101 -7.79 -16.05 -4.62
N GLU A 102 -7.47 -17.26 -5.07
CA GLU A 102 -7.62 -18.47 -4.26
C GLU A 102 -6.79 -18.37 -2.97
N HIS A 103 -5.55 -17.87 -3.07
CA HIS A 103 -4.71 -17.62 -1.91
C HIS A 103 -5.35 -16.64 -0.92
N LEU A 104 -5.85 -15.50 -1.40
CA LEU A 104 -6.48 -14.49 -0.55
C LEU A 104 -7.74 -15.03 0.15
N GLU A 105 -8.58 -15.78 -0.57
CA GLU A 105 -9.76 -16.44 -0.02
C GLU A 105 -9.40 -17.51 1.00
N ASN A 106 -8.37 -18.31 0.73
CA ASN A 106 -7.83 -19.30 1.67
C ASN A 106 -7.29 -18.64 2.95
N THR A 107 -6.52 -17.57 2.81
CA THR A 107 -5.95 -16.81 3.92
C THR A 107 -7.06 -16.19 4.78
N HIS A 108 -8.08 -15.61 4.16
CA HIS A 108 -9.24 -15.05 4.85
C HIS A 108 -10.07 -16.11 5.59
N ARG A 109 -10.36 -17.25 4.95
CA ARG A 109 -11.06 -18.38 5.60
C ARG A 109 -10.32 -18.88 6.83
N ARG A 110 -8.98 -18.97 6.76
CA ARG A 110 -8.12 -19.31 7.91
C ARG A 110 -8.09 -18.23 8.98
N ALA A 111 -8.36 -16.96 8.64
CA ALA A 111 -8.39 -15.86 9.60
C ALA A 111 -9.65 -15.92 10.47
N GLY A 112 -10.81 -16.17 9.88
CA GLY A 112 -12.07 -16.29 10.62
C GLY A 112 -12.13 -17.46 11.60
N ALA A 113 -11.21 -18.42 11.49
CA ALA A 113 -11.10 -19.57 12.39
C ALA A 113 -10.17 -19.33 13.60
N ASP A 114 -9.34 -18.27 13.58
CA ASP A 114 -8.23 -18.06 14.51
C ASP A 114 -8.30 -16.62 15.07
N GLU A 115 -9.19 -16.40 16.05
CA GLU A 115 -9.69 -15.08 16.50
C GLU A 115 -8.65 -14.13 17.16
N VAL A 116 -7.36 -14.47 17.28
CA VAL A 116 -6.46 -13.75 18.23
C VAL A 116 -5.13 -13.25 17.68
N SER A 117 -4.75 -13.54 16.42
CA SER A 117 -3.49 -13.02 15.88
C SER A 117 -3.70 -11.78 15.00
N GLU A 118 -3.14 -10.65 15.41
CA GLU A 118 -2.98 -9.45 14.57
C GLU A 118 -2.13 -9.81 13.34
N ARG A 119 -2.79 -10.14 12.23
CA ARG A 119 -2.10 -10.45 10.97
C ARG A 119 -1.61 -9.16 10.31
N PRO A 120 -0.45 -9.20 9.64
CA PRO A 120 0.00 -8.07 8.83
C PRO A 120 -1.06 -7.71 7.78
N PRO A 121 -1.19 -6.42 7.42
CA PRO A 121 -1.97 -6.04 6.26
C PRO A 121 -1.42 -6.69 4.99
N ILE A 122 -2.32 -6.99 4.06
CA ILE A 122 -2.00 -7.56 2.76
C ILE A 122 -2.09 -6.45 1.72
N LEU A 123 -1.01 -6.22 0.97
CA LEU A 123 -1.00 -5.48 -0.27
C LEU A 123 -1.24 -6.45 -1.43
N TRP A 124 -2.33 -6.28 -2.16
CA TRP A 124 -2.58 -6.99 -3.40
C TRP A 124 -2.37 -6.06 -4.59
N LEU A 125 -1.38 -6.39 -5.43
CA LEU A 125 -1.13 -5.70 -6.70
C LEU A 125 -1.69 -6.55 -7.83
N ALA A 126 -2.54 -5.98 -8.68
CA ALA A 126 -3.18 -6.71 -9.76
C ALA A 126 -3.35 -5.87 -11.04
N SER A 127 -3.25 -6.52 -12.21
CA SER A 127 -3.72 -5.99 -13.50
C SER A 127 -4.87 -6.83 -14.06
N PRO A 128 -6.11 -6.68 -13.54
CA PRO A 128 -7.21 -7.61 -13.82
C PRO A 128 -7.72 -7.58 -15.26
N GLY A 129 -7.51 -6.49 -16.00
CA GLY A 129 -7.98 -6.36 -17.38
C GLY A 129 -9.47 -6.67 -17.52
N PRO A 130 -9.86 -7.70 -18.30
CA PRO A 130 -11.27 -8.09 -18.46
C PRO A 130 -11.90 -8.68 -17.18
N ASP A 131 -11.11 -9.19 -16.24
CA ASP A 131 -11.57 -9.90 -15.04
C ASP A 131 -11.74 -8.96 -13.83
N ALA A 132 -11.96 -7.66 -14.09
CA ALA A 132 -12.11 -6.64 -13.05
C ALA A 132 -13.33 -6.91 -12.14
N ASP A 133 -14.39 -7.49 -12.68
CA ASP A 133 -15.58 -7.88 -11.94
C ASP A 133 -15.31 -9.01 -10.95
N VAL A 134 -14.48 -9.99 -11.34
CA VAL A 134 -14.01 -11.08 -10.46
C VAL A 134 -13.23 -10.52 -9.29
N VAL A 135 -12.23 -9.66 -9.56
CA VAL A 135 -11.44 -9.00 -8.49
C VAL A 135 -12.33 -8.20 -7.55
N HIS A 136 -13.29 -7.44 -8.08
CA HIS A 136 -14.21 -6.67 -7.25
C HIS A 136 -15.09 -7.58 -6.38
N GLN A 137 -15.60 -8.68 -6.93
CA GLN A 137 -16.37 -9.65 -6.16
C GLN A 137 -15.53 -10.28 -5.04
N THR A 138 -14.27 -10.62 -5.32
CA THR A 138 -13.31 -11.08 -4.31
C THR A 138 -13.13 -10.03 -3.21
N LEU A 139 -12.87 -8.76 -3.54
CA LEU A 139 -12.72 -7.70 -2.53
C LEU A 139 -13.96 -7.55 -1.64
N LYS A 140 -15.16 -7.63 -2.23
CA LYS A 140 -16.42 -7.60 -1.47
C LYS A 140 -16.57 -8.80 -0.53
N ASN A 141 -16.16 -9.99 -0.97
CA ASN A 141 -16.23 -11.20 -0.15
C ASN A 141 -15.20 -11.18 0.98
N LEU A 142 -14.04 -10.56 0.76
CA LEU A 142 -12.94 -10.48 1.70
C LEU A 142 -13.02 -9.27 2.64
N ALA A 143 -14.10 -8.47 2.60
CA ALA A 143 -14.24 -7.15 3.23
C ALA A 143 -13.65 -7.06 4.64
N THR A 144 -12.35 -6.79 4.71
CA THR A 144 -11.53 -6.75 5.91
C THR A 144 -10.69 -5.49 5.86
N ASN A 145 -10.48 -4.87 7.02
CA ASN A 145 -9.70 -3.63 7.13
C ASN A 145 -8.20 -3.79 6.82
N ASN A 146 -7.77 -5.02 6.51
CA ASN A 146 -6.36 -5.37 6.36
C ASN A 146 -5.98 -5.70 4.90
N LEU A 147 -6.89 -5.64 3.93
CA LEU A 147 -6.56 -5.83 2.51
C LEU A 147 -6.49 -4.47 1.78
N ILE A 148 -5.35 -4.20 1.16
CA ILE A 148 -5.08 -3.00 0.35
C ILE A 148 -4.90 -3.46 -1.10
N ALA A 149 -5.90 -3.23 -1.94
CA ALA A 149 -5.86 -3.63 -3.35
C ALA A 149 -5.54 -2.44 -4.26
N LEU A 150 -4.45 -2.56 -5.03
CA LEU A 150 -4.05 -1.57 -6.03
C LEU A 150 -4.08 -2.19 -7.42
N VAL A 151 -4.89 -1.57 -8.27
CA VAL A 151 -5.19 -2.05 -9.62
C VAL A 151 -4.44 -1.22 -10.65
N HIS A 152 -3.61 -1.86 -11.46
CA HIS A 152 -2.97 -1.22 -12.59
C HIS A 152 -4.00 -1.03 -13.73
N GLY A 153 -4.36 0.23 -13.99
CA GLY A 153 -5.35 0.58 -14.99
C GLY A 153 -6.60 1.26 -14.41
N PRO A 154 -7.59 1.54 -15.26
CA PRO A 154 -8.87 2.11 -14.81
C PRO A 154 -9.59 1.13 -13.89
N TRP A 155 -10.15 1.63 -12.80
CA TRP A 155 -10.91 0.83 -11.84
C TRP A 155 -12.34 1.34 -11.72
N PRO A 156 -13.36 0.59 -12.21
CA PRO A 156 -14.74 1.07 -12.27
C PRO A 156 -15.48 0.98 -10.94
N TYR A 157 -14.93 0.26 -9.96
CA TYR A 157 -15.58 -0.03 -8.68
C TYR A 157 -15.03 0.79 -7.52
N GLY A 158 -14.12 1.72 -7.75
CA GLY A 158 -13.49 2.51 -6.67
C GLY A 158 -12.76 3.73 -7.23
N PRO A 159 -12.00 4.47 -6.40
CA PRO A 159 -11.23 5.60 -6.86
C PRO A 159 -10.18 5.15 -7.89
N THR A 160 -10.00 5.96 -8.93
CA THR A 160 -8.89 5.82 -9.87
C THR A 160 -8.00 7.06 -9.79
N HIS A 161 -6.73 6.86 -9.44
CA HIS A 161 -5.76 7.93 -9.25
C HIS A 161 -4.93 8.14 -10.51
N LEU A 162 -4.82 9.41 -10.93
CA LEU A 162 -3.95 9.81 -12.04
C LEU A 162 -2.53 10.11 -11.53
N ILE A 163 -1.57 9.34 -12.02
CA ILE A 163 -0.16 9.37 -11.65
C ILE A 163 0.65 9.93 -12.81
N ASP A 164 1.19 11.13 -12.61
CA ASP A 164 2.12 11.76 -13.55
C ASP A 164 3.55 11.25 -13.32
N MET A 165 4.49 11.63 -14.19
CA MET A 165 5.89 11.19 -14.08
C MET A 165 6.53 11.56 -12.73
N ASP A 166 6.12 12.69 -12.16
CA ASP A 166 6.63 13.21 -10.89
C ASP A 166 5.82 12.72 -9.67
N GLY A 167 4.79 11.90 -9.89
CA GLY A 167 3.96 11.33 -8.84
C GLY A 167 2.45 11.59 -8.99
N PRO A 168 1.65 11.29 -7.95
CA PRO A 168 0.20 11.43 -7.99
C PRO A 168 -0.22 12.90 -8.14
N ARG A 169 -1.18 13.19 -9.03
CA ARG A 169 -1.67 14.57 -9.22
C ARG A 169 -2.41 15.13 -8.01
N GLN A 170 -3.18 14.28 -7.33
CA GLN A 170 -3.68 14.61 -6.00
C GLN A 170 -2.62 14.15 -5.02
N LEU A 171 -1.99 15.10 -4.34
CA LEU A 171 -0.91 14.84 -3.41
C LEU A 171 -1.42 13.96 -2.26
N PRO A 172 -0.85 12.76 -2.03
CA PRO A 172 -0.77 12.26 -0.67
C PRO A 172 0.11 13.22 0.13
N THR A 173 -0.09 13.31 1.44
CA THR A 173 0.64 14.23 2.32
C THR A 173 2.16 13.95 2.40
N GLN A 174 2.62 12.90 1.73
CA GLN A 174 3.98 12.36 1.79
C GLN A 174 4.66 12.51 0.44
N ASN A 175 5.97 12.82 0.46
CA ASN A 175 6.79 12.89 -0.74
C ASN A 175 7.13 11.47 -1.20
N ILE A 176 6.70 11.09 -2.40
CA ILE A 176 6.88 9.73 -2.93
C ILE A 176 8.05 9.71 -3.90
N ARG A 177 9.06 8.90 -3.60
CA ARG A 177 10.14 8.63 -4.54
C ARG A 177 9.67 7.62 -5.60
N MET A 178 9.35 8.12 -6.79
CA MET A 178 9.02 7.31 -7.95
C MET A 178 10.24 6.47 -8.36
N LEU A 179 10.07 5.15 -8.54
CA LEU A 179 11.18 4.24 -8.85
C LEU A 179 11.15 3.74 -10.29
N SER A 180 12.27 3.86 -11.00
CA SER A 180 12.44 3.14 -12.27
C SER A 180 12.56 1.63 -12.02
N ARG A 181 12.42 0.81 -13.07
CA ARG A 181 12.62 -0.65 -12.98
C ARG A 181 13.96 -1.01 -12.35
N ASN A 182 15.06 -0.45 -12.86
CA ASN A 182 16.40 -0.75 -12.37
C ASN A 182 16.60 -0.29 -10.92
N GLN A 183 16.01 0.84 -10.53
CA GLN A 183 16.07 1.31 -9.14
C GLN A 183 15.29 0.38 -8.20
N ALA A 184 14.11 -0.08 -8.61
CA ALA A 184 13.31 -1.02 -7.82
C ALA A 184 14.03 -2.36 -7.68
N ALA A 185 14.50 -2.94 -8.80
CA ALA A 185 15.28 -4.17 -8.79
C ALA A 185 16.52 -4.03 -7.88
N ALA A 186 17.33 -2.98 -8.04
CA ALA A 186 18.51 -2.77 -7.21
C ALA A 186 18.19 -2.70 -5.71
N ARG A 187 17.02 -2.17 -5.33
CA ARG A 187 16.59 -2.11 -3.92
C ARG A 187 16.06 -3.44 -3.38
N LEU A 188 15.52 -4.30 -4.24
CA LEU A 188 15.09 -5.66 -3.88
C LEU A 188 16.27 -6.66 -3.84
N HIS A 189 17.39 -6.32 -4.49
CA HIS A 189 18.61 -7.15 -4.55
C HIS A 189 19.64 -6.84 -3.45
N ILE A 190 19.32 -5.99 -2.46
CA ILE A 190 20.34 -5.44 -1.55
C ILE A 190 21.08 -6.55 -0.76
N PRO A 191 22.43 -6.65 -0.90
CA PRO A 191 23.31 -7.31 0.06
C PRO A 191 23.44 -6.44 1.31
N ASP A 192 23.38 -7.07 2.48
CA ASP A 192 23.38 -6.44 3.80
C ASP A 192 24.62 -5.55 4.02
N THR A 193 24.40 -4.26 4.27
CA THR A 193 25.40 -3.40 4.94
C THR A 193 24.74 -2.70 6.11
N ARG A 194 24.45 -3.45 7.18
CA ARG A 194 24.31 -2.88 8.53
C ARG A 194 25.06 -3.69 9.59
N TRP A 195 26.38 -3.84 9.43
CA TRP A 195 27.30 -4.07 10.55
C TRP A 195 28.64 -3.36 10.28
N SER A 196 28.88 -2.28 11.00
CA SER A 196 30.22 -1.76 11.36
C SER A 196 30.10 -0.95 12.63
#